data_AF-A0A845D888-F1
#
_entry.id   AF-A0A845D888-F1
#
_cell.length_a   1.000
_cell.length_b   1.000
_cell.length_c   1.000
_cell.angle_alpha   90.00
_cell.angle_beta   90.00
_cell.angle_gamma   90.00
#
_symmetry.space_group_name_H-M   'P 1'
#
loop_
_entity.id
_entity.type
_entity.pdbx_description
1 polymer ?
#
loop_
_entity_poly.entity_id
_entity_poly.type
_entity_poly.pdbx_seq_one_letter_code
_entity_poly.pdbx_strand_id
1 'polypeptide(L)'
;MQSDAKTPEEYLTELEPKRREAISAVRDVILDNLPDGYEEVMQYGMISYVVPFSAYPETYNGQPLMYIALASQKQYMSLYLTSVYADETVSEWFRERYLATGKKLNMGKSCVRFRKLEDVPLDLVAEVAALTPLDKFVEEARASKSG
;
A
#
# COMPACT_ATOMS: atom_id res chain seq x y z
N MET A 1 -11.10 8.24 -12.36
CA MET A 1 -12.21 8.66 -11.50
C MET A 1 -11.85 8.15 -10.12
N GLN A 2 -11.92 9.01 -9.12
CA GLN A 2 -11.74 8.59 -7.73
C GLN A 2 -13.02 7.85 -7.31
N SER A 3 -12.90 6.72 -6.61
CA SER A 3 -14.08 6.01 -6.08
C SER A 3 -14.67 6.80 -4.92
N ASP A 4 -15.99 6.76 -4.80
CA ASP A 4 -16.75 7.38 -3.70
C ASP A 4 -17.09 6.37 -2.58
N ALA A 5 -16.68 5.10 -2.72
CA ALA A 5 -16.91 4.02 -1.77
C ALA A 5 -16.45 4.39 -0.35
N LYS A 6 -17.22 3.97 0.65
CA LYS A 6 -16.97 4.27 2.07
C LYS A 6 -16.28 3.12 2.80
N THR A 7 -16.35 1.91 2.26
CA THR A 7 -15.70 0.72 2.80
C THR A 7 -14.88 -0.01 1.74
N PRO A 8 -13.87 -0.81 2.14
CA PRO A 8 -13.17 -1.71 1.21
C PRO A 8 -14.11 -2.68 0.50
N GLU A 9 -15.14 -3.17 1.18
CA GLU A 9 -16.14 -4.08 0.60
C GLU A 9 -16.93 -3.40 -0.51
N GLU A 10 -17.44 -2.18 -0.27
CA GLU A 10 -18.10 -1.37 -1.28
C GLU A 10 -17.16 -1.13 -2.46
N TYR A 11 -15.92 -0.73 -2.20
CA TYR A 11 -14.91 -0.49 -3.23
C TYR A 11 -14.71 -1.72 -4.12
N LEU A 12 -14.56 -2.91 -3.55
CA LEU A 12 -14.41 -4.16 -4.29
C LEU A 12 -15.64 -4.46 -5.14
N THR A 13 -16.86 -4.21 -4.64
CA THR A 13 -18.10 -4.45 -5.41
C THR A 13 -18.24 -3.55 -6.64
N GLU A 14 -17.66 -2.35 -6.62
CA GLU A 14 -17.66 -1.44 -7.77
C GLU A 14 -16.72 -1.89 -8.90
N LEU A 15 -15.73 -2.73 -8.59
CA LEU A 15 -14.72 -3.14 -9.56
C LEU A 15 -15.24 -4.18 -10.55
N GLU A 16 -14.77 -4.08 -11.79
CA GLU A 16 -14.91 -5.15 -12.78
C GLU A 16 -14.31 -6.47 -12.25
N PRO A 17 -14.87 -7.64 -12.61
CA PRO A 17 -14.51 -8.92 -11.99
C PRO A 17 -13.01 -9.23 -11.92
N LYS A 18 -12.27 -9.04 -13.03
CA LYS A 18 -10.82 -9.30 -13.05
C LYS A 18 -10.01 -8.36 -12.17
N ARG A 19 -10.49 -7.12 -12.01
CA ARG A 19 -9.84 -6.10 -11.17
C ARG A 19 -10.15 -6.36 -9.71
N ARG A 20 -11.38 -6.76 -9.40
CA ARG A 20 -11.79 -7.22 -8.07
C ARG A 20 -10.94 -8.40 -7.62
N GLU A 21 -10.77 -9.41 -8.47
CA GLU A 21 -9.95 -10.59 -8.18
C GLU A 21 -8.51 -10.20 -7.84
N ALA A 22 -7.86 -9.41 -8.70
CA ALA A 22 -6.48 -8.99 -8.47
C ALA A 22 -6.31 -8.10 -7.23
N ILE A 23 -7.20 -7.13 -7.01
CA ILE A 23 -7.15 -6.27 -5.81
C ILE A 23 -7.44 -7.08 -4.54
N SER A 24 -8.40 -7.99 -4.57
CA SER A 24 -8.73 -8.84 -3.40
C SER A 24 -7.54 -9.72 -3.02
N ALA A 25 -6.91 -10.38 -3.99
CA ALA A 25 -5.74 -11.22 -3.73
C ALA A 25 -4.57 -10.44 -3.12
N VAL A 26 -4.32 -9.21 -3.58
CA VAL A 26 -3.26 -8.37 -2.99
C VAL A 26 -3.69 -7.84 -1.61
N ARG A 27 -4.98 -7.50 -1.42
CA ARG A 27 -5.53 -7.08 -0.12
C ARG A 27 -5.37 -8.17 0.93
N ASP A 28 -5.76 -9.41 0.60
CA ASP A 28 -5.68 -10.55 1.52
C ASP A 28 -4.23 -10.79 1.98
N VAL A 29 -3.27 -10.76 1.05
CA VAL A 29 -1.84 -10.88 1.37
C VAL A 29 -1.35 -9.77 2.29
N ILE A 30 -1.82 -8.52 2.09
CA ILE A 30 -1.46 -7.42 2.99
C ILE A 30 -2.06 -7.68 4.37
N LEU A 31 -3.36 -7.95 4.48
CA LEU A 31 -4.04 -8.19 5.75
C LEU A 31 -3.41 -9.34 6.56
N ASP A 32 -3.01 -10.42 5.89
CA ASP A 32 -2.38 -11.58 6.53
C ASP A 32 -0.97 -11.30 7.09
N ASN A 33 -0.31 -10.23 6.61
CA ASN A 33 1.08 -9.91 6.94
C ASN A 33 1.25 -8.52 7.58
N LEU A 34 0.18 -7.74 7.68
CA LEU A 34 0.22 -6.38 8.20
C LEU A 34 0.49 -6.43 9.71
N PRO A 35 1.51 -5.70 10.21
CA PRO A 35 1.77 -5.64 11.64
C PRO A 35 0.55 -5.11 12.41
N ASP A 36 0.41 -5.57 13.66
CA ASP A 36 -0.69 -5.13 14.52
C ASP A 36 -0.71 -3.60 14.68
N GLY A 37 -1.93 -3.06 14.78
CA GLY A 37 -2.20 -1.65 15.08
C GLY A 37 -2.45 -0.76 13.86
N TYR A 38 -2.08 -1.18 12.65
CA TYR A 38 -2.53 -0.50 11.44
C TYR A 38 -4.03 -0.72 11.23
N GLU A 39 -4.73 0.27 10.65
CA GLU A 39 -6.16 0.19 10.34
C GLU A 39 -6.39 0.18 8.82
N GLU A 40 -7.31 -0.66 8.35
CA GLU A 40 -7.78 -0.62 6.97
C GLU A 40 -8.95 0.38 6.83
N VAL A 41 -8.79 1.37 5.96
CA VAL A 41 -9.77 2.44 5.73
C VAL A 41 -9.89 2.77 4.24
N MET A 42 -10.96 3.47 3.86
CA MET A 42 -11.01 4.17 2.58
C MET A 42 -10.38 5.56 2.71
N GLN A 43 -9.29 5.81 1.99
CA GLN A 43 -8.60 7.09 1.97
C GLN A 43 -8.27 7.50 0.53
N TYR A 44 -8.58 8.74 0.15
CA TYR A 44 -8.40 9.26 -1.21
C TYR A 44 -9.01 8.38 -2.33
N GLY A 45 -10.10 7.67 -2.03
CA GLY A 45 -10.76 6.73 -2.96
C GLY A 45 -9.97 5.44 -3.22
N MET A 46 -9.13 5.04 -2.26
CA MET A 46 -8.30 3.84 -2.28
C MET A 46 -8.47 3.06 -0.98
N ILE A 47 -8.33 1.74 -1.03
CA ILE A 47 -8.15 0.94 0.20
C ILE A 47 -6.78 1.31 0.74
N SER A 48 -6.69 1.73 1.99
CA SER A 48 -5.46 2.23 2.59
C SER A 48 -5.28 1.63 3.98
N TYR A 49 -4.04 1.25 4.28
CA TYR A 49 -3.59 0.78 5.58
C TYR A 49 -2.84 1.91 6.25
N VAL A 50 -3.37 2.38 7.37
CA VAL A 50 -2.98 3.67 7.96
C VAL A 50 -2.63 3.51 9.42
N VAL A 51 -1.80 4.43 9.92
CA VAL A 51 -1.61 4.60 11.36
C VAL A 51 -2.84 5.34 11.92
N PRO A 52 -3.52 4.80 12.96
CA PRO A 52 -4.66 5.46 13.57
C PRO A 52 -4.27 6.76 14.26
N PHE A 53 -5.21 7.70 14.35
CA PHE A 53 -4.98 8.98 15.02
C PHE A 53 -4.62 8.83 16.51
N SER A 54 -5.01 7.73 17.15
CA SER A 54 -4.61 7.41 18.52
C SER A 54 -3.09 7.27 18.68
N ALA A 55 -2.39 6.79 17.65
CA ALA A 55 -0.92 6.65 17.64
C ALA A 55 -0.21 7.85 16.98
N TYR A 56 -0.88 8.53 16.04
CA TYR A 56 -0.33 9.68 15.31
C TYR A 56 -1.40 10.77 15.10
N PRO A 57 -1.64 11.66 16.09
CA PRO A 57 -2.80 12.55 16.08
C PRO A 57 -2.67 13.74 15.10
N GLU A 58 -1.45 14.22 14.84
CA GLU A 58 -1.23 15.45 14.07
C GLU A 58 -0.59 15.15 12.72
N THR A 59 -1.36 15.16 11.64
CA THR A 59 -0.86 15.08 10.26
C THR A 59 -1.05 16.42 9.54
N TYR A 60 -0.14 16.75 8.61
CA TYR A 60 -0.14 18.06 7.94
C TYR A 60 -1.40 18.34 7.10
N ASN A 61 -2.11 17.27 6.72
CA ASN A 61 -3.28 17.29 5.85
C ASN A 61 -4.56 16.82 6.58
N GLY A 62 -4.50 16.59 7.90
CA GLY A 62 -5.63 16.11 8.69
C GLY A 62 -6.14 14.71 8.30
N GLN A 63 -5.32 13.92 7.62
CA GLN A 63 -5.64 12.56 7.18
C GLN A 63 -4.69 11.56 7.88
N PRO A 64 -5.13 10.34 8.22
CA PRO A 64 -4.26 9.33 8.82
C PRO A 64 -3.00 9.08 7.99
N LEU A 65 -1.89 8.75 8.65
CA LEU A 65 -0.62 8.51 7.97
C LEU A 65 -0.69 7.18 7.22
N MET A 66 -0.62 7.23 5.89
CA MET A 66 -0.72 6.07 5.01
C MET A 66 0.58 5.27 4.99
N TYR A 67 0.48 3.97 5.26
CA TYR A 67 1.58 3.02 5.14
C TYR A 67 1.56 2.31 3.78
N ILE A 68 0.42 1.72 3.41
CA ILE A 68 0.19 1.03 2.14
C ILE A 68 -1.17 1.45 1.57
N ALA A 69 -1.31 1.50 0.26
CA ALA A 69 -2.63 1.63 -0.36
C ALA A 69 -2.79 0.82 -1.65
N LEU A 70 -4.02 0.43 -1.94
CA LEU A 70 -4.44 -0.29 -3.13
C LEU A 70 -5.49 0.51 -3.89
N ALA A 71 -5.23 0.69 -5.18
CA ALA A 71 -6.12 1.43 -6.06
C ALA A 71 -6.31 0.77 -7.42
N SER A 72 -7.47 1.02 -8.00
CA SER A 72 -7.88 0.59 -9.32
C SER A 72 -8.06 1.81 -10.22
N GLN A 73 -6.98 2.23 -10.88
CA GLN A 73 -6.95 3.40 -11.77
C GLN A 73 -7.52 3.08 -13.16
N LYS A 74 -7.88 4.08 -13.97
CA LYS A 74 -8.52 3.83 -15.29
C LYS A 74 -7.78 2.82 -16.19
N GLN A 75 -6.44 2.73 -16.10
CA GLN A 75 -5.61 1.93 -17.02
C GLN A 75 -4.77 0.83 -16.34
N TYR A 76 -4.71 0.81 -15.02
CA TYR A 76 -3.89 -0.10 -14.23
C TYR A 76 -4.41 -0.15 -12.80
N MET A 77 -3.95 -1.14 -12.04
CA MET A 77 -4.05 -1.19 -10.60
C MET A 77 -2.71 -0.76 -9.99
N SER A 78 -2.76 -0.25 -8.77
CA SER A 78 -1.62 0.35 -8.09
C SER A 78 -1.51 -0.19 -6.68
N LEU A 79 -0.29 -0.54 -6.30
CA LEU A 79 0.14 -0.75 -4.92
C LEU A 79 1.07 0.39 -4.53
N TYR A 80 0.66 1.18 -3.55
CA TYR A 80 1.44 2.26 -2.96
C TYR A 80 2.15 1.74 -1.71
N LEU A 81 3.46 1.97 -1.62
CA LEU A 81 4.32 1.49 -0.54
C LEU A 81 5.09 2.69 0.02
N THR A 82 4.65 3.22 1.17
CA THR A 82 5.28 4.40 1.78
C THR A 82 6.67 4.08 2.31
N SER A 83 6.89 2.89 2.89
CA SER A 83 8.21 2.43 3.34
C SER A 83 9.25 2.42 2.20
N VAL A 84 8.87 1.90 1.04
CA VAL A 84 9.69 1.89 -0.18
C VAL A 84 10.00 3.32 -0.68
N TYR A 85 9.10 4.27 -0.44
CA TYR A 85 9.35 5.67 -0.82
C TYR A 85 10.23 6.43 0.17
N ALA A 86 10.07 6.14 1.47
CA ALA A 86 10.72 6.87 2.55
C ALA A 86 12.18 6.44 2.77
N ASP A 87 12.53 5.20 2.44
CA ASP A 87 13.87 4.64 2.66
C ASP A 87 14.47 4.13 1.33
N GLU A 88 15.58 4.73 0.90
CA GLU A 88 16.28 4.36 -0.33
C GLU A 88 16.80 2.92 -0.30
N THR A 89 17.27 2.44 0.87
CA THR A 89 17.74 1.06 1.07
C THR A 89 16.60 0.07 0.86
N VAL A 90 15.41 0.37 1.42
CA VAL A 90 14.21 -0.45 1.22
C VAL A 90 13.77 -0.41 -0.24
N SER A 91 13.90 0.74 -0.90
CA SER A 91 13.59 0.87 -2.33
C SER A 91 14.49 0.02 -3.22
N GLU A 92 15.79 0.02 -2.97
CA GLU A 92 16.75 -0.80 -3.71
C GLU A 92 16.48 -2.28 -3.49
N TRP A 93 16.35 -2.71 -2.22
CA TRP A 93 15.99 -4.08 -1.87
C TRP A 93 14.71 -4.56 -2.56
N PHE A 94 13.64 -3.75 -2.53
CA PHE A 94 12.37 -4.10 -3.14
C PHE A 94 12.51 -4.24 -4.67
N ARG A 95 13.22 -3.30 -5.32
CA ARG A 95 13.46 -3.33 -6.77
C ARG A 95 14.24 -4.57 -7.19
N GLU A 96 15.32 -4.89 -6.50
CA GLU A 96 16.13 -6.07 -6.77
C GLU A 96 15.33 -7.36 -6.62
N ARG A 97 14.62 -7.52 -5.50
CA ARG A 97 13.78 -8.69 -5.24
C ARG A 97 12.66 -8.84 -6.27
N TYR A 98 12.04 -7.72 -6.67
CA TYR A 98 10.99 -7.75 -7.69
C TYR A 98 11.54 -8.25 -9.03
N LEU A 99 12.67 -7.72 -9.47
CA LEU A 99 13.29 -8.12 -10.74
C LEU A 99 13.81 -9.57 -10.70
N ALA A 100 14.30 -10.04 -9.54
CA ALA A 100 14.71 -11.43 -9.35
C ALA A 100 13.57 -12.44 -9.54
N THR A 101 12.30 -12.03 -9.40
CA THR A 101 11.15 -12.89 -9.69
C THR A 101 10.92 -13.14 -11.19
N GLY A 102 11.67 -12.45 -12.07
CA GLY A 102 11.48 -12.47 -13.52
C GLY A 102 10.28 -11.63 -14.00
N LYS A 103 9.54 -10.99 -13.08
CA LYS A 103 8.41 -10.11 -13.41
C LYS A 103 8.91 -8.71 -13.80
N LYS A 104 8.20 -8.06 -14.71
CA LYS A 104 8.50 -6.68 -15.10
C LYS A 104 8.03 -5.71 -14.04
N LEU A 105 8.97 -4.99 -13.43
CA LEU A 105 8.65 -3.88 -12.54
C LEU A 105 8.25 -2.64 -13.35
N ASN A 106 7.04 -2.13 -13.11
CA ASN A 106 6.58 -0.82 -13.59
C ASN A 106 6.21 0.03 -12.38
N MET A 107 7.09 0.95 -11.98
CA MET A 107 6.95 1.66 -10.72
C MET A 107 7.33 3.14 -10.83
N GLY A 108 6.60 4.00 -10.11
CA GLY A 108 6.95 5.41 -9.87
C GLY A 108 7.90 5.58 -8.66
N LYS A 109 7.75 6.68 -7.90
CA LYS A 109 8.51 6.85 -6.64
C LYS A 109 8.02 5.90 -5.53
N SER A 110 6.70 5.80 -5.36
CA SER A 110 6.06 5.02 -4.29
C SER A 110 5.07 3.97 -4.78
N CYS A 111 4.83 3.89 -6.10
CA CYS A 111 3.66 3.22 -6.65
C CYS A 111 4.06 2.18 -7.69
N VAL A 112 3.84 0.90 -7.37
CA VAL A 112 3.94 -0.23 -8.30
C VAL A 112 2.64 -0.33 -9.08
N ARG A 113 2.74 -0.35 -10.41
CA ARG A 113 1.61 -0.39 -11.34
C ARG A 113 1.55 -1.76 -12.01
N PHE A 114 0.40 -2.41 -11.92
CA PHE A 114 0.16 -3.73 -12.51
C PHE A 114 -1.17 -3.76 -13.25
N ARG A 115 -1.33 -4.67 -14.22
CA ARG A 115 -2.59 -4.80 -14.97
C ARG A 115 -3.34 -6.09 -14.67
N LYS A 116 -2.62 -7.10 -14.20
CA LYS A 116 -3.12 -8.41 -13.85
C LYS A 116 -2.35 -8.94 -12.64
N LEU A 117 -2.94 -9.88 -11.91
CA LEU A 117 -2.37 -10.39 -10.66
C LEU A 117 -0.99 -11.02 -10.87
N GLU A 118 -0.78 -11.68 -12.01
CA GLU A 118 0.46 -12.39 -12.33
C GLU A 118 1.67 -11.46 -12.52
N ASP A 119 1.43 -10.16 -12.71
CA ASP A 119 2.48 -9.14 -12.76
C ASP A 119 3.03 -8.83 -11.36
N VAL A 120 2.35 -9.25 -10.28
CA VAL A 120 2.67 -8.93 -8.89
C VAL A 120 3.30 -10.14 -8.19
N PRO A 121 4.51 -10.03 -7.62
CA PRO A 121 5.10 -11.08 -6.79
C PRO A 121 4.48 -11.02 -5.38
N LEU A 122 3.44 -11.82 -5.13
CA LEU A 122 2.70 -11.79 -3.87
C LEU A 122 3.57 -12.08 -2.63
N ASP A 123 4.54 -12.98 -2.72
CA ASP A 123 5.46 -13.23 -1.60
C ASP A 123 6.27 -11.97 -1.21
N LEU A 124 6.70 -11.18 -2.21
CA LEU A 124 7.38 -9.92 -1.94
C LEU A 124 6.42 -8.84 -1.41
N VAL A 125 5.14 -8.91 -1.79
CA VAL A 125 4.10 -8.04 -1.18
C VAL A 125 3.92 -8.38 0.29
N ALA A 126 3.91 -9.67 0.66
CA ALA A 126 3.87 -10.10 2.05
C ALA A 126 5.09 -9.58 2.83
N GLU A 127 6.29 -9.76 2.28
CA GLU A 127 7.54 -9.28 2.90
C GLU A 127 7.53 -7.76 3.13
N VAL A 128 7.12 -6.98 2.13
CA VAL A 128 7.10 -5.51 2.27
C VAL A 128 5.96 -5.02 3.17
N ALA A 129 4.84 -5.74 3.24
CA ALA A 129 3.73 -5.44 4.15
C ALA A 129 4.11 -5.65 5.62
N ALA A 130 4.89 -6.69 5.91
CA ALA A 130 5.38 -7.01 7.24
C ALA A 130 6.59 -6.17 7.69
N LEU A 131 7.18 -5.39 6.77
CA LEU A 131 8.53 -4.85 6.94
C LEU A 131 8.68 -3.88 8.10
N THR A 132 7.67 -3.02 8.33
CA THR A 132 7.76 -1.92 9.28
C THR A 132 6.68 -2.06 10.33
N PRO A 133 7.03 -2.41 11.59
CA PRO A 133 6.11 -2.32 12.71
C PRO A 133 5.58 -0.88 12.88
N LEU A 134 4.34 -0.75 13.35
CA LEU A 134 3.66 0.54 13.48
C LEU A 134 4.47 1.59 14.26
N ASP A 135 5.02 1.21 15.41
CA ASP A 135 5.78 2.13 16.26
C ASP A 135 7.01 2.67 15.55
N LYS A 136 7.73 1.81 14.82
CA LYS A 136 8.89 2.20 14.02
C LYS A 136 8.50 3.19 12.92
N PHE A 137 7.41 2.91 12.21
CA PHE A 137 6.91 3.80 11.15
C PHE A 137 6.49 5.18 11.71
N VAL A 138 5.87 5.19 12.90
CA VAL A 138 5.51 6.42 13.63
C VAL A 138 6.76 7.22 14.00
N GLU A 139 7.81 6.58 14.50
CA GLU A 139 9.08 7.22 14.84
C GLU A 139 9.75 7.86 13.60
N GLU A 140 9.86 7.12 12.50
CA GLU A 140 10.41 7.59 11.23
C GLU A 140 9.63 8.81 10.70
N ALA A 141 8.30 8.77 10.77
CA ALA A 141 7.43 9.86 10.34
C ALA A 141 7.53 11.12 11.22
N ARG A 142 7.85 10.98 12.52
CA ARG A 142 8.13 12.11 13.42
C ARG A 142 9.50 12.72 13.12
N ALA A 143 10.51 11.89 12.90
CA ALA A 143 11.86 12.34 12.57
C ALA A 143 11.89 13.14 11.26
N SER A 144 11.14 12.69 10.25
CA SER A 144 11.06 13.34 8.94
C SER A 144 10.40 14.73 8.94
N LYS A 145 9.62 15.07 9.97
CA LYS A 145 9.03 16.41 10.15
C LYS A 145 9.97 17.41 10.83
N SER A 146 11.06 16.93 11.43
CA SER A 146 11.99 17.75 12.22
C SER A 146 13.19 18.26 11.42
N GLY A 147 13.23 17.98 10.11
CA GLY A 147 14.24 18.47 9.16
C GLY A 147 13.62 19.39 8.12
#